data_AF-A0A0M2V3S2-F1
#
_entry.id   AF-A0A0M2V3S2-F1
#
_cell.length_a   1.000
_cell.length_b   1.000
_cell.length_c   1.000
_cell.angle_alpha   90.00
_cell.angle_beta   90.00
_cell.angle_gamma   90.00
#
_symmetry.space_group_name_H-M   'P 1'
#
loop_
_entity.id
_entity.type
_entity.pdbx_description
1 polymer ?
#
loop_
_entity_poly.entity_id
_entity_poly.type
_entity_poly.pdbx_seq_one_letter_code
_entity_poly.pdbx_strand_id
1 'polypeptide(L)'
;MASNEASVSNVEKKNGLFSTLVSVLILIGASVYILVEIFFSVNQLLSISARPLYLIGSHNLIPLLILIPGLLLIALGIIFKQLNRMTPKMYDWVFKLLFYSFILFVLTRILYGGFFVDRYMSNHGYSYCNPLTSVSALSPQIWVSDPGYCLEDSRNVSSEVRDWLDTQMAAGERPTAAEAEQQIKQLAQDYQKRFNRF
;
A
#
# COMPACT_ATOMS: atom_id res chain seq x y z
N MET A 1 46.54 28.53 5.32
CA MET A 1 45.19 28.62 5.91
C MET A 1 44.09 28.67 4.85
N ALA A 2 44.16 29.55 3.84
CA ALA A 2 43.16 29.63 2.76
C ALA A 2 42.90 28.33 1.95
N SER A 3 43.90 27.45 1.79
CA SER A 3 43.73 26.18 1.05
C SER A 3 42.91 25.13 1.81
N ASN A 4 42.91 25.17 3.16
CA ASN A 4 42.13 24.26 3.99
C ASN A 4 40.66 24.70 4.10
N GLU A 5 40.38 26.00 4.09
CA GLU A 5 39.00 26.50 4.11
C GLU A 5 38.26 26.26 2.79
N ALA A 6 38.96 26.39 1.65
CA ALA A 6 38.41 26.10 0.33
C ALA A 6 38.16 24.60 0.10
N SER A 7 38.97 23.71 0.68
CA SER A 7 38.75 22.26 0.58
C SER A 7 37.60 21.79 1.48
N VAL A 8 37.48 22.32 2.70
CA VAL A 8 36.37 22.03 3.63
C VAL A 8 35.04 22.52 3.07
N SER A 9 34.97 23.76 2.55
CA SER A 9 33.77 24.33 1.92
C SER A 9 33.28 23.53 0.70
N ASN A 10 34.21 23.03 -0.13
CA ASN A 10 33.85 22.18 -1.27
C ASN A 10 33.35 20.79 -0.87
N VAL A 11 33.91 20.20 0.18
CA VAL A 11 33.45 18.91 0.72
C VAL A 11 32.06 19.04 1.33
N GLU A 12 31.78 20.07 2.12
CA GLU A 12 30.45 20.32 2.69
C GLU A 12 29.40 20.56 1.60
N LYS A 13 29.73 21.36 0.58
CA LYS A 13 28.82 21.62 -0.56
C LYS A 13 28.54 20.37 -1.38
N LYS A 14 29.55 19.53 -1.62
CA LYS A 14 29.42 18.24 -2.31
C LYS A 14 28.56 17.26 -1.52
N ASN A 15 28.75 17.18 -0.20
CA ASN A 15 27.98 16.32 0.68
C ASN A 15 26.51 16.77 0.77
N GLY A 16 26.25 18.08 0.84
CA GLY A 16 24.89 18.63 0.84
C GLY A 16 24.13 18.39 -0.48
N LEU A 17 24.82 18.50 -1.62
CA LEU A 17 24.23 18.19 -2.93
C LEU A 17 23.89 16.70 -3.06
N PHE A 18 24.80 15.83 -2.61
CA PHE A 18 24.58 14.38 -2.62
C PHE A 18 23.38 13.98 -1.75
N SER A 19 23.30 14.51 -0.52
CA SER A 19 22.16 14.28 0.38
C SER A 19 20.83 14.73 -0.24
N THR A 20 20.81 15.93 -0.83
CA THR A 20 19.62 16.45 -1.53
C THR A 20 19.17 15.52 -2.67
N LEU A 21 20.11 15.07 -3.50
CA LEU A 21 19.83 14.19 -4.62
C LEU A 21 19.24 12.85 -4.14
N VAL A 22 19.82 12.26 -3.10
CA VAL A 22 19.30 11.03 -2.49
C VAL A 22 17.89 11.22 -1.95
N SER A 23 17.61 12.29 -1.21
CA SER A 23 16.26 12.56 -0.68
C SER A 23 15.23 12.77 -1.78
N VAL A 24 15.56 13.49 -2.85
CA VAL A 24 14.67 13.69 -4.00
C VAL A 24 14.38 12.36 -4.71
N LEU A 25 15.40 11.53 -4.93
CA LEU A 25 15.22 10.20 -5.53
C LEU A 25 14.31 9.31 -4.69
N ILE A 26 14.44 9.34 -3.36
CA ILE A 26 13.56 8.59 -2.45
C ILE A 26 12.10 9.06 -2.60
N LEU A 27 11.86 10.38 -2.63
CA LEU A 27 10.51 10.94 -2.75
C LEU A 27 9.87 10.63 -4.11
N ILE A 28 10.64 10.69 -5.19
CA ILE A 28 10.19 10.29 -6.53
C ILE A 28 9.91 8.79 -6.55
N GLY A 29 10.81 7.96 -6.02
CA GLY A 29 10.63 6.51 -5.94
C GLY A 29 9.37 6.13 -5.16
N ALA A 30 9.10 6.78 -4.02
CA ALA A 30 7.88 6.60 -3.25
C ALA A 30 6.63 6.99 -4.05
N SER A 31 6.68 8.09 -4.81
CA SER A 31 5.56 8.52 -5.66
C SER A 31 5.28 7.52 -6.78
N VAL A 32 6.33 6.98 -7.42
CA VAL A 32 6.20 5.94 -8.45
C VAL A 32 5.63 4.66 -7.85
N TYR A 33 6.13 4.22 -6.70
CA TYR A 33 5.62 3.04 -6.00
C TYR A 33 4.11 3.17 -5.70
N ILE A 34 3.67 4.33 -5.20
CA ILE A 34 2.24 4.60 -4.97
C ILE A 34 1.43 4.47 -6.26
N LEU A 35 1.93 5.00 -7.39
CA LEU A 35 1.23 4.88 -8.69
C LEU A 35 1.12 3.42 -9.15
N VAL A 36 2.15 2.61 -8.92
CA VAL A 36 2.13 1.16 -9.25
C VAL A 36 1.11 0.42 -8.40
N GLU A 37 1.05 0.68 -7.09
CA GLU A 37 0.06 0.10 -6.18
C GLU A 37 -1.38 0.45 -6.59
N ILE A 38 -1.61 1.70 -7.00
CA ILE A 38 -2.90 2.16 -7.51
C ILE A 38 -3.25 1.43 -8.81
N PHE A 39 -2.32 1.33 -9.75
CA PHE A 39 -2.54 0.63 -11.02
C PHE A 39 -2.93 -0.83 -10.78
N PHE A 40 -2.20 -1.54 -9.92
CA PHE A 40 -2.51 -2.93 -9.57
C PHE A 40 -3.89 -3.07 -8.94
N SER A 41 -4.21 -2.22 -7.97
CA SER A 41 -5.50 -2.25 -7.26
C SER A 41 -6.69 -1.89 -8.16
N VAL A 42 -6.53 -0.94 -9.09
CA VAL A 42 -7.57 -0.62 -10.09
C VAL A 42 -7.81 -1.81 -11.01
N ASN A 43 -6.74 -2.46 -11.49
CA ASN A 43 -6.88 -3.64 -12.34
C ASN A 43 -7.62 -4.77 -11.63
N GLN A 44 -7.41 -4.96 -10.33
CA GLN A 44 -8.18 -5.90 -9.52
C GLN A 44 -9.67 -5.51 -9.39
N LEU A 45 -9.98 -4.23 -9.20
CA LEU A 45 -11.37 -3.79 -9.17
C LEU A 45 -12.08 -3.98 -10.51
N LEU A 46 -11.38 -3.74 -11.63
CA LEU A 46 -11.92 -3.93 -12.97
C LEU A 46 -12.14 -5.41 -13.31
N SER A 47 -11.35 -6.32 -12.72
CA SER A 47 -11.50 -7.76 -12.94
C SER A 47 -12.65 -8.39 -12.13
N ILE A 48 -13.39 -7.62 -11.34
CA ILE A 48 -14.56 -8.13 -10.58
C ILE A 48 -15.62 -8.80 -11.47
N SER A 49 -15.72 -8.37 -12.74
CA SER A 49 -16.62 -8.96 -13.73
C SER A 49 -16.27 -10.41 -14.07
N ALA A 50 -15.00 -10.80 -13.93
CA ALA A 50 -14.53 -12.18 -14.07
C ALA A 50 -14.90 -13.06 -12.86
N ARG A 51 -15.45 -12.48 -11.79
CA ARG A 51 -15.85 -13.14 -10.55
C ARG A 51 -14.73 -14.03 -9.95
N PRO A 52 -13.54 -13.47 -9.67
CA PRO A 52 -12.46 -14.22 -9.02
C PRO A 52 -12.87 -14.73 -7.62
N LEU A 53 -12.19 -15.77 -7.13
CA LEU A 53 -12.47 -16.36 -5.80
C LEU A 53 -12.21 -15.38 -4.66
N TYR A 54 -11.22 -14.51 -4.84
CA TYR A 54 -10.96 -13.40 -3.94
C TYR A 54 -10.48 -12.17 -4.71
N LEU A 55 -10.59 -11.01 -4.07
CA LEU A 55 -10.16 -9.70 -4.56
C LEU A 55 -9.40 -8.96 -3.47
N ILE A 56 -8.48 -8.12 -3.90
CA ILE A 56 -7.74 -7.21 -3.06
C ILE A 56 -8.35 -5.81 -3.23
N GLY A 57 -9.14 -5.39 -2.25
CA GLY A 57 -9.75 -4.07 -2.16
C GLY A 57 -8.92 -3.15 -1.28
N SER A 58 -8.25 -2.16 -1.86
CA SER A 58 -7.48 -1.19 -1.07
C SER A 58 -8.34 0.03 -0.72
N HIS A 59 -8.59 0.23 0.58
CA HIS A 59 -9.18 1.48 1.10
C HIS A 59 -8.27 2.70 0.88
N ASN A 60 -6.99 2.47 0.59
CA ASN A 60 -5.97 3.50 0.47
C ASN A 60 -5.76 3.99 -0.97
N LEU A 61 -6.45 3.42 -1.96
CA LEU A 61 -6.27 3.74 -3.38
C LEU A 61 -6.34 5.26 -3.67
N ILE A 62 -7.52 5.86 -3.49
CA ILE A 62 -7.74 7.29 -3.74
C ILE A 62 -7.04 8.16 -2.68
N PRO A 63 -7.02 7.80 -1.38
CA PRO A 63 -6.27 8.56 -0.38
C PRO A 63 -4.79 8.75 -0.74
N LEU A 64 -4.11 7.71 -1.22
CA LEU A 64 -2.68 7.79 -1.54
C LEU A 64 -2.40 8.74 -2.71
N LEU A 65 -3.32 8.90 -3.68
CA LEU A 65 -3.17 9.89 -4.77
C LEU A 65 -3.05 11.32 -4.23
N ILE A 66 -3.74 11.64 -3.15
CA ILE A 66 -3.72 12.98 -2.53
C ILE A 66 -2.35 13.31 -1.92
N LEU A 67 -1.57 12.29 -1.55
CA LEU A 67 -0.25 12.47 -0.96
C LEU A 67 0.84 12.74 -2.00
N ILE A 68 0.68 12.29 -3.25
CA ILE A 68 1.70 12.44 -4.31
C ILE A 68 2.07 13.93 -4.51
N PRO A 69 1.12 14.88 -4.68
CA PRO A 69 1.46 16.30 -4.78
C PRO A 69 2.26 16.80 -3.57
N GLY A 70 1.93 16.33 -2.36
CA GLY A 70 2.65 16.68 -1.13
C GLY A 70 4.11 16.20 -1.15
N LEU A 71 4.36 14.96 -1.59
CA LEU A 71 5.72 14.41 -1.73
C LEU A 71 6.54 15.20 -2.74
N LEU A 72 5.95 15.57 -3.89
CA LEU A 72 6.61 16.38 -4.91
C LEU A 72 6.92 17.80 -4.41
N LEU A 73 6.01 18.41 -3.64
CA LEU A 73 6.23 19.72 -3.03
C LEU A 73 7.37 19.69 -2.01
N ILE A 74 7.48 18.62 -1.21
CA ILE A 74 8.62 18.43 -0.29
C ILE A 74 9.92 18.32 -1.10
N ALA A 75 9.94 17.53 -2.18
CA ALA A 75 11.11 17.40 -3.04
C ALA A 75 11.56 18.75 -3.63
N LEU A 76 10.60 19.54 -4.15
CA LEU A 76 10.86 20.90 -4.64
C LEU A 76 11.35 21.84 -3.53
N GLY A 77 10.78 21.73 -2.33
CA GLY A 77 11.22 22.49 -1.16
C GLY A 77 12.68 22.23 -0.79
N ILE A 78 13.11 20.96 -0.80
CA ILE A 78 14.51 20.59 -0.57
C ILE A 78 15.42 21.20 -1.64
N ILE A 79 15.05 21.12 -2.91
CA ILE A 79 15.81 21.73 -4.02
C ILE A 79 15.93 23.25 -3.83
N PHE A 80 14.83 23.93 -3.52
CA PHE A 80 14.83 25.38 -3.32
C PHE A 80 15.60 25.82 -2.08
N LYS A 81 15.60 25.02 -1.02
CA LYS A 81 16.46 25.23 0.14
C LYS A 81 17.94 25.15 -0.26
N GLN A 82 18.34 24.12 -1.01
CA GLN A 82 19.71 23.95 -1.48
C GLN A 82 20.18 25.08 -2.40
N LEU A 83 19.27 25.66 -3.19
CA LEU A 83 19.55 26.80 -4.06
C LEU A 83 19.49 28.16 -3.33
N ASN A 84 19.27 28.19 -2.00
CA ASN A 84 19.02 29.40 -1.23
C ASN A 84 17.89 30.28 -1.79
N ARG A 85 16.89 29.66 -2.43
CA ARG A 85 15.72 30.32 -3.03
C ARG A 85 14.47 30.24 -2.17
N MET A 86 14.58 29.63 -0.98
CA MET A 86 13.42 29.38 -0.13
C MET A 86 13.06 30.62 0.70
N THR A 87 11.82 31.08 0.56
CA THR A 87 11.31 32.23 1.32
C THR A 87 10.46 31.76 2.51
N PRO A 88 10.33 32.57 3.59
CA PRO A 88 9.47 32.23 4.73
C PRO A 88 8.01 31.95 4.33
N LYS A 89 7.48 32.69 3.34
CA LYS A 89 6.13 32.47 2.81
C LYS A 89 5.97 31.09 2.17
N MET A 90 7.01 30.59 1.49
CA MET A 90 6.97 29.27 0.86
C MET A 90 6.94 28.14 1.90
N TYR A 91 7.64 28.29 3.02
CA TYR A 91 7.53 27.33 4.13
C TYR A 91 6.10 27.26 4.66
N ASP A 92 5.47 28.40 4.93
CA ASP A 92 4.08 28.46 5.41
C ASP A 92 3.10 27.81 4.43
N TRP A 93 3.26 28.05 3.12
CA TRP A 93 2.47 27.38 2.08
C TRP A 93 2.69 25.86 2.05
N VAL A 94 3.93 25.38 2.13
CA VAL A 94 4.23 23.94 2.15
C VAL A 94 3.59 23.28 3.37
N PHE A 95 3.72 23.87 4.56
CA PHE A 95 3.11 23.33 5.78
C PHE A 95 1.59 23.31 5.70
N LYS A 96 0.95 24.38 5.21
CA LYS A 96 -0.51 24.42 5.01
C LYS A 96 -0.97 23.35 4.02
N LEU A 97 -0.29 23.22 2.89
CA LEU A 97 -0.63 22.20 1.89
C LEU A 97 -0.49 20.78 2.47
N LEU A 98 0.60 20.49 3.20
CA LEU A 98 0.76 19.18 3.86
C LEU A 98 -0.34 18.92 4.89
N PHE A 99 -0.71 19.92 5.69
CA PHE A 99 -1.77 19.81 6.68
C PHE A 99 -3.14 19.52 6.01
N TYR A 100 -3.51 20.30 5.00
CA TYR A 100 -4.76 20.08 4.27
C TYR A 100 -4.77 18.78 3.47
N SER A 101 -3.65 18.37 2.86
CA SER A 101 -3.50 17.08 2.20
C SER A 101 -3.70 15.92 3.18
N PHE A 102 -3.20 16.04 4.41
CA PHE A 102 -3.41 15.02 5.44
C PHE A 102 -4.88 14.92 5.87
N ILE A 103 -5.55 16.05 6.09
CA ILE A 103 -7.00 16.04 6.39
C ILE A 103 -7.78 15.39 5.24
N LEU A 104 -7.47 15.79 4.00
CA LEU A 104 -8.12 15.23 2.83
C LEU A 104 -7.85 13.73 2.68
N PHE A 105 -6.62 13.27 2.94
CA PHE A 105 -6.30 11.84 2.99
C PHE A 105 -7.21 11.07 3.95
N VAL A 106 -7.38 11.56 5.18
CA VAL A 106 -8.23 10.89 6.19
C VAL A 106 -9.70 10.87 5.75
N LEU A 107 -10.23 12.01 5.30
CA LEU A 107 -11.62 12.11 4.84
C LEU A 107 -11.88 11.20 3.65
N THR A 108 -11.00 11.23 2.64
CA THR A 108 -11.11 10.37 1.47
C THR A 108 -10.99 8.91 1.85
N ARG A 109 -10.15 8.53 2.83
CA ARG A 109 -10.05 7.12 3.26
C ARG A 109 -11.37 6.62 3.86
N ILE A 110 -12.01 7.45 4.68
CA ILE A 110 -13.32 7.12 5.27
C ILE A 110 -14.38 7.00 4.18
N LEU A 111 -14.50 8.02 3.31
CA LEU A 111 -15.54 8.08 2.29
C LEU A 111 -15.35 7.05 1.17
N TYR A 112 -14.13 6.94 0.63
CA TYR A 112 -13.82 6.00 -0.43
C TYR A 112 -13.72 4.56 0.11
N GLY A 113 -12.89 4.33 1.13
CA GLY A 113 -12.69 2.99 1.67
C GLY A 113 -13.96 2.46 2.34
N GLY A 114 -14.37 3.12 3.43
CA GLY A 114 -15.45 2.61 4.29
C GLY A 114 -16.85 2.67 3.68
N PHE A 115 -17.14 3.59 2.76
CA PHE A 115 -18.49 3.69 2.17
C PHE A 115 -18.55 3.23 0.72
N PHE A 116 -17.58 3.58 -0.12
CA PHE A 116 -17.62 3.22 -1.53
C PHE A 116 -17.11 1.80 -1.78
N VAL A 117 -15.88 1.47 -1.37
CA VAL A 117 -15.27 0.14 -1.62
C VAL A 117 -16.09 -0.96 -0.95
N ASP A 118 -16.44 -0.80 0.33
CA ASP A 118 -17.19 -1.81 1.07
C ASP A 118 -18.55 -2.11 0.41
N ARG A 119 -19.26 -1.05 0.02
CA ARG A 119 -20.55 -1.18 -0.67
C ARG A 119 -20.39 -1.75 -2.07
N TYR A 120 -19.36 -1.33 -2.81
CA TYR A 120 -19.07 -1.84 -4.14
C TYR A 120 -18.80 -3.34 -4.11
N MET A 121 -17.95 -3.80 -3.20
CA MET A 121 -17.63 -5.22 -3.04
C MET A 121 -18.86 -6.04 -2.62
N SER A 122 -19.58 -5.57 -1.60
CA SER A 122 -20.80 -6.26 -1.12
C SER A 122 -21.88 -6.36 -2.19
N ASN A 123 -22.11 -5.30 -2.99
CA ASN A 123 -23.05 -5.33 -4.10
C ASN A 123 -22.66 -6.33 -5.20
N HIS A 124 -21.39 -6.70 -5.30
CA HIS A 124 -20.89 -7.72 -6.24
C HIS A 124 -20.79 -9.12 -5.62
N GLY A 125 -21.32 -9.32 -4.41
CA GLY A 125 -21.38 -10.62 -3.73
C GLY A 125 -20.10 -10.99 -2.97
N TYR A 126 -19.19 -10.04 -2.74
CA TYR A 126 -17.99 -10.27 -1.96
C TYR A 126 -18.17 -9.91 -0.49
N SER A 127 -17.47 -10.63 0.38
CA SER A 127 -17.44 -10.40 1.82
C SER A 127 -16.03 -10.13 2.30
N TYR A 128 -15.88 -9.19 3.24
CA TYR A 128 -14.57 -8.85 3.81
C TYR A 128 -14.03 -10.03 4.63
N CYS A 129 -12.76 -10.38 4.41
CA CYS A 129 -12.09 -11.45 5.13
C CYS A 129 -10.93 -10.92 5.99
N ASN A 130 -11.19 -10.79 7.29
CA ASN A 130 -10.17 -10.36 8.25
C ASN A 130 -9.01 -11.37 8.40
N PRO A 131 -9.24 -12.69 8.57
CA PRO A 131 -8.15 -13.68 8.64
C PRO A 131 -7.14 -13.61 7.49
N LEU A 132 -7.58 -13.36 6.25
CA LEU A 132 -6.70 -13.23 5.10
C LEU A 132 -6.09 -11.82 4.93
N THR A 133 -6.60 -10.84 5.68
CA THR A 133 -6.13 -9.46 5.64
C THR A 133 -5.05 -9.25 6.70
N SER A 134 -3.96 -8.59 6.32
CA SER A 134 -2.92 -8.19 7.27
C SER A 134 -3.45 -7.15 8.27
N VAL A 135 -2.98 -7.21 9.52
CA VAL A 135 -3.42 -6.35 10.63
C VAL A 135 -3.06 -4.87 10.47
N SER A 136 -2.22 -4.51 9.50
CA SER A 136 -1.83 -3.11 9.30
C SER A 136 -2.98 -2.27 8.74
N ALA A 137 -3.18 -1.07 9.29
CA ALA A 137 -4.20 -0.13 8.83
C ALA A 137 -4.01 0.32 7.37
N LEU A 138 -2.80 0.20 6.84
CA LEU A 138 -2.46 0.50 5.45
C LEU A 138 -2.47 -0.74 4.55
N SER A 139 -2.62 -1.95 5.12
CA SER A 139 -2.70 -3.15 4.32
C SER A 139 -3.96 -3.16 3.46
N PRO A 140 -3.84 -3.64 2.22
CA PRO A 140 -5.01 -3.83 1.40
C PRO A 140 -5.89 -4.93 2.01
N GLN A 141 -7.19 -4.81 1.83
CA GLN A 141 -8.16 -5.72 2.40
C GLN A 141 -8.48 -6.84 1.43
N ILE A 142 -8.61 -8.06 1.96
CA ILE A 142 -9.01 -9.22 1.17
C ILE A 142 -10.52 -9.38 1.26
N TRP A 143 -11.14 -9.59 0.10
CA TRP A 143 -12.55 -9.80 -0.09
C TRP A 143 -12.76 -11.14 -0.79
N VAL A 144 -13.62 -12.01 -0.28
CA VAL A 144 -13.85 -13.35 -0.82
C VAL A 144 -15.25 -13.49 -1.40
N SER A 145 -15.38 -14.26 -2.48
CA SER A 145 -16.67 -14.53 -3.13
C SER A 145 -17.55 -15.49 -2.32
N ASP A 146 -16.95 -16.32 -1.48
CA ASP A 146 -17.62 -17.25 -0.57
C ASP A 146 -17.02 -17.11 0.84
N PRO A 147 -17.82 -16.88 1.89
CA PRO A 147 -17.35 -16.83 3.28
C PRO A 147 -16.59 -18.09 3.74
N GLY A 148 -16.81 -19.25 3.10
CA GLY A 148 -16.08 -20.48 3.37
C GLY A 148 -14.58 -20.39 3.07
N TYR A 149 -14.15 -19.43 2.24
CA TYR A 149 -12.72 -19.14 2.02
C TYR A 149 -12.11 -18.33 3.17
N CYS A 150 -12.93 -17.85 4.11
CA CYS A 150 -12.54 -16.98 5.20
C CYS A 150 -12.67 -17.65 6.58
N LEU A 151 -11.69 -18.48 6.93
CA LEU A 151 -11.66 -19.18 8.21
C LEU A 151 -10.58 -18.60 9.13
N GLU A 152 -10.78 -18.61 10.45
CA GLU A 152 -9.77 -18.10 11.40
C GLU A 152 -8.43 -18.86 11.29
N ASP A 153 -8.47 -20.16 11.00
CA ASP A 153 -7.28 -20.99 10.78
C ASP A 153 -6.40 -20.47 9.63
N SER A 154 -6.96 -19.68 8.70
CA SER A 154 -6.21 -19.08 7.59
C SER A 154 -5.30 -17.93 8.02
N ARG A 155 -5.45 -17.37 9.23
CA ARG A 155 -4.71 -16.17 9.67
C ARG A 155 -3.19 -16.33 9.62
N ASN A 156 -2.70 -17.49 10.07
CA ASN A 156 -1.27 -17.79 10.12
C ASN A 156 -0.72 -18.36 8.80
N VAL A 157 -1.60 -18.72 7.87
CA VAL A 157 -1.26 -19.31 6.56
C VAL A 157 -1.91 -18.53 5.42
N SER A 158 -2.12 -17.24 5.61
CA SER A 158 -2.91 -16.40 4.70
C SER A 158 -2.25 -16.27 3.32
N SER A 159 -0.92 -16.29 3.26
CA SER A 159 -0.16 -16.41 2.02
C SER A 159 -0.44 -17.72 1.31
N GLU A 160 -0.27 -18.86 1.98
CA GLU A 160 -0.46 -20.18 1.38
C GLU A 160 -1.90 -20.41 0.91
N VAL A 161 -2.88 -19.90 1.65
CA VAL A 161 -4.29 -19.96 1.25
C VAL A 161 -4.53 -19.13 -0.02
N ARG A 162 -3.96 -17.93 -0.12
CA ARG A 162 -4.08 -17.10 -1.32
C ARG A 162 -3.39 -17.72 -2.53
N ASP A 163 -2.19 -18.28 -2.36
CA ASP A 163 -1.46 -18.96 -3.44
C ASP A 163 -2.25 -20.18 -3.95
N TRP A 164 -2.90 -20.92 -3.05
CA TRP A 164 -3.80 -21.99 -3.42
C TRP A 164 -5.03 -21.49 -4.19
N LEU A 165 -5.69 -20.43 -3.72
CA LEU A 165 -6.82 -19.82 -4.43
C LEU A 165 -6.42 -19.29 -5.82
N ASP A 166 -5.23 -18.70 -5.96
CA ASP A 166 -4.68 -18.25 -7.25
C ASP A 166 -4.48 -19.44 -8.21
N THR A 167 -3.99 -20.57 -7.69
CA THR A 167 -3.83 -21.81 -8.47
C THR A 167 -5.18 -22.35 -8.96
N GLN A 168 -6.19 -22.33 -8.09
CA GLN A 168 -7.56 -22.76 -8.42
C GLN A 168 -8.19 -21.86 -9.47
N MET A 169 -8.05 -20.53 -9.31
CA MET A 169 -8.50 -19.56 -10.32
C MET A 169 -7.82 -19.76 -11.67
N ALA A 170 -6.51 -20.02 -11.69
CA ALA A 170 -5.77 -20.27 -12.93
C ALA A 170 -6.21 -21.58 -13.62
N ALA A 171 -6.63 -22.59 -12.86
CA ALA A 171 -7.22 -23.82 -13.38
C ALA A 171 -8.69 -23.66 -13.82
N GLY A 172 -9.33 -22.53 -13.52
CA GLY A 172 -10.76 -22.32 -13.74
C GLY A 172 -11.65 -23.10 -12.76
N GLU A 173 -11.06 -23.60 -11.68
CA GLU A 173 -11.74 -24.36 -10.63
C GLU A 173 -12.35 -23.41 -9.60
N ARG A 174 -13.53 -23.77 -9.08
CA ARG A 174 -14.18 -23.08 -7.95
C ARG A 174 -14.39 -24.08 -6.83
N PRO A 175 -13.45 -24.17 -5.86
CA PRO A 175 -13.60 -25.02 -4.69
C PRO A 175 -14.89 -24.71 -3.96
N THR A 176 -15.57 -25.75 -3.51
CA THR A 176 -16.68 -25.62 -2.57
C THR A 176 -16.17 -25.13 -1.20
N ALA A 177 -17.06 -24.57 -0.38
CA ALA A 177 -16.72 -24.17 0.98
C ALA A 177 -16.12 -25.31 1.81
N ALA A 178 -16.60 -26.55 1.62
CA ALA A 178 -16.10 -27.73 2.32
C ALA A 178 -14.66 -28.10 1.90
N GLU A 179 -14.36 -28.04 0.59
CA GLU A 179 -13.01 -28.29 0.07
C GLU A 179 -12.03 -27.21 0.57
N ALA A 180 -12.45 -25.95 0.57
CA ALA A 180 -11.65 -24.87 1.11
C ALA A 180 -11.39 -25.04 2.61
N GLU A 181 -12.40 -25.42 3.38
CA GLU A 181 -12.23 -25.69 4.82
C GLU A 181 -11.23 -26.80 5.09
N GLN A 182 -11.32 -27.91 4.35
CA GLN A 182 -10.38 -29.02 4.48
C GLN A 182 -8.95 -28.58 4.13
N GLN A 183 -8.78 -27.84 3.04
CA GLN A 183 -7.47 -27.36 2.59
C GLN A 183 -6.85 -26.37 3.60
N ILE A 184 -7.62 -25.41 4.09
CA ILE A 184 -7.14 -24.42 5.07
C ILE A 184 -6.71 -25.10 6.36
N LYS A 185 -7.50 -26.07 6.86
CA LYS A 185 -7.13 -26.85 8.05
C LYS A 185 -5.84 -27.65 7.83
N GLN A 186 -5.67 -28.25 6.67
CA GLN A 186 -4.45 -28.97 6.34
C GLN A 186 -3.22 -28.04 6.34
N LEU A 187 -3.33 -26.87 5.69
CA LEU A 187 -2.28 -25.86 5.68
C LEU A 187 -1.93 -25.39 7.10
N ALA A 188 -2.92 -25.13 7.94
CA ALA A 188 -2.72 -24.74 9.34
C ALA A 188 -2.04 -25.84 10.16
N GLN A 189 -2.42 -27.11 9.98
CA GLN A 189 -1.78 -28.25 10.64
C GLN A 189 -0.32 -28.41 10.21
N ASP A 190 -0.03 -28.27 8.91
CA ASP A 190 1.33 -28.40 8.39
C ASP A 190 2.21 -27.23 8.81
N TYR A 191 1.64 -26.02 8.93
CA TYR A 191 2.28 -24.89 9.59
C TYR A 191 2.63 -25.21 11.05
N GLN A 192 1.68 -25.71 11.85
CA GLN A 192 1.96 -26.06 13.24
C GLN A 192 3.05 -27.13 13.37
N LYS A 193 3.04 -28.15 12.51
CA LYS A 193 4.09 -29.19 12.48
C LYS A 193 5.47 -28.62 12.14
N ARG A 194 5.55 -27.62 11.23
CA ARG A 194 6.82 -26.95 10.90
C ARG A 194 7.38 -26.17 12.10
N PHE A 195 6.50 -25.50 12.86
CA PHE A 195 6.91 -24.75 14.05
C PHE A 195 7.26 -25.64 15.25
N ASN A 196 6.51 -26.72 15.48
CA ASN A 196 6.75 -27.66 16.59
C ASN A 196 8.00 -28.54 16.41
N ARG A 197 8.72 -28.45 15.28
CA ARG A 197 9.97 -29.18 15.03
C ARG A 197 11.22 -28.45 15.57
N PHE A 198 11.06 -27.23 16.09
CA PHE A 198 12.09 -26.41 16.72
C PHE A 198 11.75 -26.20 18.20
#